data_AF-A0A423A142-F1
#
_entry.id   AF-A0A423A142-F1
#
_cell.length_a   1.000
_cell.length_b   1.000
_cell.length_c   1.000
_cell.angle_alpha   90.00
_cell.angle_beta   90.00
_cell.angle_gamma   90.00
#
_symmetry.space_group_name_H-M   'P 1'
#
loop_
_entity.id
_entity.type
_entity.pdbx_description
1 polymer ?
#
loop_
_entity_poly.entity_id
_entity_poly.type
_entity_poly.pdbx_seq_one_letter_code
_entity_poly.pdbx_strand_id
1 'polypeptide(L)'
;MSTYKTKNPLGSAAVKDLYDNAENVDKFVNDRTKEELEDRLGVLRKTWHGMEMIFSRFIDYITGRGEQAVAAIGWQELGNWAVGLAVDNRQQIVYYNGSWYKYLGELEHVIAGDSPENDGGVWSAANPTGKWSNIGDAALRSNLGSGEEGVGDALLAVKQPYTGA
;
A
#
# COMPACT_ATOMS: atom_id res chain seq x y z
N MET A 1 34.55 6.22 14.16
CA MET A 1 35.99 6.56 14.13
C MET A 1 36.56 6.40 15.52
N SER A 2 37.54 5.50 15.69
CA SER A 2 38.19 5.20 16.98
C SER A 2 39.35 6.16 17.28
N THR A 3 39.73 6.22 18.55
CA THR A 3 40.67 7.20 19.10
C THR A 3 42.11 7.01 18.62
N TYR A 4 42.65 5.79 18.67
CA TYR A 4 44.08 5.56 18.42
C TYR A 4 44.41 5.09 16.99
N LYS A 5 43.47 4.42 16.32
CA LYS A 5 43.59 3.90 14.94
C LYS A 5 44.92 3.20 14.66
N THR A 6 45.30 2.31 15.54
CA THR A 6 46.61 1.64 15.49
C THR A 6 46.81 0.79 14.24
N LYS A 7 45.72 0.34 13.59
CA LYS A 7 45.72 -0.54 12.40
C LYS A 7 46.47 -1.86 12.57
N ASN A 8 46.76 -2.25 13.81
CA ASN A 8 47.32 -3.56 14.10
C ASN A 8 46.37 -4.67 13.62
N PRO A 9 46.89 -5.84 13.24
CA PRO A 9 46.06 -6.94 12.74
C PRO A 9 45.00 -7.40 13.76
N LEU A 10 44.04 -8.21 13.28
CA LEU A 10 43.06 -8.87 14.15
C LEU A 10 43.77 -9.80 15.16
N GLY A 11 43.25 -9.88 16.38
CA GLY A 11 43.86 -10.66 17.46
C GLY A 11 44.97 -9.93 18.22
N SER A 12 45.26 -8.67 17.92
CA SER A 12 46.21 -7.87 18.71
C SER A 12 45.73 -7.63 20.14
N ALA A 13 46.59 -7.92 21.10
CA ALA A 13 46.37 -7.70 22.53
C ALA A 13 46.89 -6.34 23.03
N ALA A 14 47.32 -5.44 22.13
CA ALA A 14 47.80 -4.13 22.53
C ALA A 14 46.67 -3.32 23.19
N VAL A 15 46.98 -2.64 24.30
CA VAL A 15 46.00 -1.90 25.11
C VAL A 15 45.18 -0.89 24.29
N LYS A 16 45.85 -0.18 23.37
CA LYS A 16 45.19 0.79 22.47
C LYS A 16 44.18 0.14 21.52
N ASP A 17 44.43 -1.10 21.12
CA ASP A 17 43.54 -1.83 20.21
C ASP A 17 42.30 -2.33 20.95
N LEU A 18 42.48 -2.78 22.19
CA LEU A 18 41.38 -3.17 23.07
C LEU A 18 40.47 -1.96 23.36
N TYR A 19 41.05 -0.79 23.59
CA TYR A 19 40.30 0.46 23.75
C TYR A 19 39.51 0.81 22.49
N ASP A 20 40.16 0.84 21.33
CA ASP A 20 39.49 1.13 20.05
C ASP A 20 38.40 0.10 19.71
N ASN A 21 38.60 -1.18 20.05
CA ASN A 21 37.58 -2.22 19.90
C ASN A 21 36.35 -1.92 20.75
N ALA A 22 36.53 -1.56 22.02
CA ALA A 22 35.44 -1.21 22.92
C ALA A 22 34.68 0.04 22.45
N GLU A 23 35.40 1.09 22.06
CA GLU A 23 34.81 2.31 21.50
C GLU A 23 34.00 2.04 20.22
N ASN A 24 34.52 1.17 19.34
CA ASN A 24 33.80 0.78 18.13
C ASN A 24 32.55 -0.02 18.45
N VAL A 25 32.60 -0.99 19.37
CA VAL A 25 31.42 -1.79 19.76
C VAL A 25 30.34 -0.88 20.32
N ASP A 26 30.69 0.06 21.21
CA ASP A 26 29.73 1.02 21.75
C ASP A 26 29.05 1.82 20.64
N LYS A 27 29.82 2.37 19.69
CA LYS A 27 29.28 3.14 18.57
C LYS A 27 28.47 2.27 17.59
N PHE A 28 28.93 1.07 17.26
CA PHE A 28 28.25 0.21 16.29
C PHE A 28 26.91 -0.30 16.82
N VAL A 29 26.80 -0.55 18.14
CA VAL A 29 25.59 -1.10 18.75
C VAL A 29 24.63 0.00 19.20
N ASN A 30 25.15 1.10 19.76
CA ASN A 30 24.31 2.10 20.44
C ASN A 30 24.03 3.38 19.63
N ASP A 31 24.76 3.67 18.54
CA ASP A 31 24.46 4.83 17.70
C ASP A 31 23.14 4.61 16.92
N ARG A 32 22.18 5.52 17.12
CA ARG A 32 20.83 5.48 16.54
C ARG A 32 20.63 6.41 15.35
N THR A 33 21.71 6.98 14.83
CA THR A 33 21.65 8.02 13.79
C THR A 33 22.49 7.69 12.59
N LYS A 34 23.67 7.09 12.80
CA LYS A 34 24.57 6.74 11.72
C LYS A 34 24.32 5.33 11.27
N GLU A 35 24.13 5.12 9.97
CA GLU A 35 23.98 3.76 9.40
C GLU A 35 25.33 3.06 9.21
N GLU A 36 26.42 3.82 9.12
CA GLU A 36 27.76 3.34 8.85
C GLU A 36 28.81 4.09 9.65
N LEU A 37 29.83 3.36 10.08
CA LEU A 37 30.99 3.90 10.78
C LEU A 37 32.26 3.13 10.42
N GLU A 38 33.40 3.81 10.40
CA GLU A 38 34.72 3.16 10.28
C GLU A 38 35.05 2.39 11.56
N ASP A 39 35.50 1.14 11.39
CA ASP A 39 36.13 0.34 12.43
C ASP A 39 37.59 0.81 12.70
N ARG A 40 38.29 0.14 13.62
CA ARG A 40 39.65 0.53 14.04
C ARG A 40 40.69 0.35 12.94
N LEU A 41 40.38 -0.44 11.91
CA LEU A 41 41.22 -0.65 10.74
C LEU A 41 40.92 0.40 9.65
N GLY A 42 39.91 1.24 9.85
CA GLY A 42 39.42 2.21 8.86
C GLY A 42 38.47 1.60 7.83
N VAL A 43 37.93 0.40 8.09
CA VAL A 43 36.95 -0.23 7.19
C VAL A 43 35.56 0.21 7.59
N LEU A 44 34.78 0.68 6.62
CA LEU A 44 33.40 1.09 6.83
C LEU A 44 32.52 -0.14 7.11
N ARG A 45 31.78 -0.12 8.22
CA ARG A 45 30.88 -1.19 8.65
C ARG A 45 29.50 -0.61 8.94
N LYS A 46 28.45 -1.43 8.76
CA LYS A 46 27.09 -1.09 9.18
C LYS A 46 26.98 -1.08 10.71
N THR A 47 26.28 -0.08 11.24
CA THR A 47 25.84 -0.06 12.64
C THR A 47 24.59 -0.94 12.79
N TRP A 48 24.19 -1.21 14.04
CA TRP A 48 22.90 -1.84 14.35
C TRP A 48 21.74 -1.05 13.77
N HIS A 49 21.73 0.27 13.99
CA HIS A 49 20.75 1.17 13.40
C HIS A 49 20.74 1.10 11.87
N GLY A 50 21.90 1.05 11.22
CA GLY A 50 21.97 0.88 9.77
C GLY A 50 21.36 -0.43 9.27
N MET A 51 21.54 -1.51 10.01
CA MET A 51 20.89 -2.80 9.71
C MET A 51 19.37 -2.73 9.92
N GLU A 52 18.89 -2.08 10.99
CA GLU A 52 17.46 -1.81 11.22
C GLU A 52 16.85 -0.99 10.08
N MET A 53 17.53 0.07 9.63
CA MET A 53 17.06 0.91 8.51
C MET A 53 16.99 0.14 7.20
N ILE A 54 17.97 -0.72 6.90
CA ILE A 54 17.93 -1.59 5.71
C ILE A 54 16.75 -2.57 5.80
N PHE A 55 16.52 -3.17 6.97
CA PHE A 55 15.41 -4.08 7.17
C PHE A 55 14.05 -3.38 6.99
N SER A 56 13.87 -2.21 7.62
CA SER A 56 12.64 -1.41 7.46
C SER A 56 12.40 -1.04 6.00
N ARG A 57 13.42 -0.52 5.29
CA ARG A 57 13.31 -0.21 3.86
C ARG A 57 12.97 -1.42 3.00
N PHE A 58 13.47 -2.61 3.36
CA PHE A 58 13.15 -3.85 2.66
C PHE A 58 11.70 -4.28 2.88
N ILE A 59 11.19 -4.16 4.10
CA ILE A 59 9.76 -4.40 4.39
C ILE A 59 8.88 -3.40 3.63
N ASP A 60 9.24 -2.12 3.63
CA ASP A 60 8.52 -1.10 2.87
C ASP A 60 8.51 -1.40 1.37
N TYR A 61 9.65 -1.81 0.83
CA TYR A 61 9.80 -2.18 -0.58
C TYR A 61 8.92 -3.37 -0.97
N ILE A 62 8.87 -4.42 -0.15
CA ILE A 62 8.00 -5.58 -0.40
C ILE A 62 6.54 -5.19 -0.26
N THR A 63 6.18 -4.42 0.76
CA THR A 63 4.80 -4.02 1.03
C THR A 63 4.25 -3.13 -0.08
N GLY A 64 4.98 -2.07 -0.46
CA GLY A 64 4.57 -1.17 -1.53
C GLY A 64 4.47 -1.86 -2.89
N ARG A 65 5.38 -2.81 -3.19
CA ARG A 65 5.27 -3.61 -4.42
C ARG A 65 4.17 -4.66 -4.36
N GLY A 66 3.89 -5.22 -3.19
CA GLY A 66 2.75 -6.12 -2.98
C GLY A 66 1.44 -5.42 -3.28
N GLU A 67 1.24 -4.21 -2.75
CA GLU A 67 0.07 -3.38 -3.03
C GLU A 67 -0.04 -3.02 -4.52
N GLN A 68 1.07 -2.61 -5.16
CA GLN A 68 1.09 -2.30 -6.60
C GLN A 68 0.87 -3.53 -7.48
N ALA A 69 1.43 -4.69 -7.13
CA ALA A 69 1.23 -5.92 -7.87
C ALA A 69 -0.22 -6.42 -7.73
N VAL A 70 -0.82 -6.33 -6.55
CA VAL A 70 -2.24 -6.64 -6.32
C VAL A 70 -3.14 -5.65 -7.06
N ALA A 71 -2.77 -4.37 -7.16
CA ALA A 71 -3.48 -3.40 -7.99
C ALA A 71 -3.36 -3.71 -9.49
N ALA A 72 -2.25 -4.29 -9.94
CA ALA A 72 -1.98 -4.58 -11.35
C ALA A 72 -2.65 -5.86 -11.89
N ILE A 73 -3.12 -6.77 -11.02
CA ILE A 73 -3.72 -8.06 -11.44
C ILE A 73 -5.19 -7.91 -11.90
N GLY A 74 -5.79 -6.73 -11.76
CA GLY A 74 -7.19 -6.50 -12.13
C GLY A 74 -8.16 -7.10 -11.11
N TRP A 75 -9.44 -7.14 -11.46
CA TRP A 75 -10.50 -7.66 -10.59
C TRP A 75 -10.62 -9.18 -10.71
N GLN A 76 -10.78 -9.86 -9.57
CA GLN A 76 -11.18 -11.26 -9.51
C GLN A 76 -12.72 -11.34 -9.53
N GLU A 77 -13.27 -11.86 -10.62
CA GLU A 77 -14.72 -12.03 -10.76
C GLU A 77 -15.20 -13.27 -9.98
N LEU A 78 -16.08 -13.07 -9.00
CA LEU A 78 -16.75 -14.18 -8.30
C LEU A 78 -17.99 -14.69 -9.05
N GLY A 79 -18.43 -13.94 -10.07
CA GLY A 79 -19.64 -14.23 -10.84
C GLY A 79 -20.88 -13.52 -10.28
N ASN A 80 -22.05 -14.12 -10.53
CA ASN A 80 -23.34 -13.53 -10.17
C ASN A 80 -23.56 -13.52 -8.66
N TRP A 81 -24.23 -12.48 -8.17
CA TRP A 81 -24.66 -12.34 -6.78
C TRP A 81 -25.46 -13.56 -6.30
N ALA A 82 -25.07 -14.11 -5.16
CA ALA A 82 -25.76 -15.18 -4.48
C ALA A 82 -25.57 -15.07 -2.98
N VAL A 83 -26.64 -15.30 -2.21
CA VAL A 83 -26.56 -15.47 -0.76
C VAL A 83 -25.68 -16.68 -0.45
N GLY A 84 -24.72 -16.53 0.47
CA GLY A 84 -23.73 -17.54 0.81
C GLY A 84 -22.43 -17.47 0.00
N LEU A 85 -22.32 -16.58 -1.00
CA LEU A 85 -21.06 -16.32 -1.69
C LEU A 85 -20.09 -15.60 -0.76
N ALA A 86 -18.86 -16.10 -0.64
CA ALA A 86 -17.83 -15.52 0.21
C ALA A 86 -16.95 -14.55 -0.59
N VAL A 87 -16.71 -13.38 0.00
CA VAL A 87 -15.72 -12.39 -0.42
C VAL A 87 -14.59 -12.42 0.59
N ASP A 88 -13.43 -12.93 0.17
CA ASP A 88 -12.25 -13.13 1.02
C ASP A 88 -11.12 -12.14 0.69
N ASN A 89 -11.21 -11.47 -0.45
CA ASN A 89 -10.16 -10.62 -1.00
C ASN A 89 -10.72 -9.26 -1.46
N ARG A 90 -9.94 -8.19 -1.22
CA ARG A 90 -10.30 -6.81 -1.60
C ARG A 90 -10.39 -6.58 -3.12
N GLN A 91 -9.79 -7.44 -3.92
CA GLN A 91 -9.85 -7.39 -5.40
C GLN A 91 -10.96 -8.25 -5.98
N GLN A 92 -11.85 -8.80 -5.17
CA GLN A 92 -13.01 -9.54 -5.67
C GLN A 92 -14.19 -8.63 -5.99
N ILE A 93 -14.90 -8.99 -7.06
CA ILE A 93 -16.08 -8.29 -7.54
C ILE A 93 -17.21 -9.26 -7.81
N VAL A 94 -18.44 -8.82 -7.52
CA VAL A 94 -19.66 -9.61 -7.66
C VAL A 94 -20.59 -8.89 -8.64
N TYR A 95 -21.15 -9.64 -9.58
CA TYR A 95 -22.06 -9.10 -10.58
C TYR A 95 -23.49 -9.09 -10.07
N TYR A 96 -24.14 -7.93 -10.09
CA TYR A 96 -25.54 -7.78 -9.74
C TYR A 96 -26.21 -6.80 -10.69
N ASN A 97 -27.34 -7.21 -11.28
CA ASN A 97 -28.24 -6.36 -12.08
C ASN A 97 -27.53 -5.44 -13.10
N GLY A 98 -26.62 -5.99 -13.92
CA GLY A 98 -25.96 -5.21 -14.97
C GLY A 98 -24.65 -4.52 -14.56
N SER A 99 -24.28 -4.58 -13.27
CA SER A 99 -23.11 -3.87 -12.75
C SER A 99 -22.23 -4.77 -11.89
N TRP A 100 -20.95 -4.42 -11.83
CA TRP A 100 -19.99 -5.04 -10.91
C TRP A 100 -19.90 -4.25 -9.62
N TYR A 101 -19.93 -4.96 -8.50
CA TYR A 101 -19.83 -4.39 -7.16
C TYR A 101 -18.61 -4.92 -6.43
N LYS A 102 -17.93 -4.03 -5.71
CA LYS A 102 -16.84 -4.33 -4.79
C LYS A 102 -17.31 -4.16 -3.35
N TYR A 103 -16.88 -5.06 -2.47
CA TYR A 103 -17.10 -4.95 -1.04
C TYR A 103 -16.10 -3.98 -0.37
N LEU A 104 -16.63 -3.03 0.39
CA LEU A 104 -15.91 -1.99 1.12
C LEU A 104 -15.75 -2.31 2.61
N GLY A 105 -16.50 -3.28 3.16
CA GLY A 105 -16.46 -3.64 4.58
C GLY A 105 -15.21 -4.41 5.02
N GLU A 106 -15.32 -5.06 6.19
CA GLU A 106 -14.29 -5.94 6.76
C GLU A 106 -14.37 -7.34 6.14
N LEU A 107 -13.22 -7.90 5.76
CA LEU A 107 -13.13 -9.24 5.18
C LEU A 107 -12.72 -10.25 6.30
N GLU A 108 -13.10 -11.52 6.23
CA GLU A 108 -13.94 -12.20 5.22
C GLU A 108 -15.43 -11.88 5.39
N HIS A 109 -16.14 -11.69 4.28
CA HIS A 109 -17.58 -11.39 4.27
C HIS A 109 -18.35 -12.47 3.50
N VAL A 110 -19.45 -12.95 4.06
CA VAL A 110 -20.38 -13.86 3.37
C VAL A 110 -21.65 -13.09 3.07
N ILE A 111 -22.03 -13.04 1.79
CA ILE A 111 -23.24 -12.33 1.36
C ILE A 111 -24.45 -12.93 2.06
N ALA A 112 -25.15 -12.11 2.84
CA ALA A 112 -26.35 -12.50 3.58
C ALA A 112 -27.62 -11.91 2.96
N GLY A 113 -27.52 -10.76 2.28
CA GLY A 113 -28.64 -10.12 1.57
C GLY A 113 -28.81 -10.61 0.13
N ASP A 114 -30.03 -10.53 -0.39
CA ASP A 114 -30.39 -10.83 -1.78
C ASP A 114 -29.96 -9.73 -2.77
N SER A 115 -29.49 -8.59 -2.27
CA SER A 115 -28.98 -7.46 -3.05
C SER A 115 -27.88 -6.69 -2.30
N PRO A 116 -27.05 -5.90 -2.99
CA PRO A 116 -26.11 -4.97 -2.35
C PRO A 116 -26.78 -4.02 -1.35
N GLU A 117 -28.00 -3.58 -1.65
CA GLU A 117 -28.80 -2.73 -0.78
C GLU A 117 -29.17 -3.44 0.53
N ASN A 118 -29.51 -4.73 0.46
CA ASN A 118 -29.91 -5.56 1.60
C ASN A 118 -28.73 -6.22 2.33
N ASP A 119 -27.52 -6.14 1.76
CA ASP A 119 -26.28 -6.69 2.32
C ASP A 119 -25.32 -5.58 2.78
N GLY A 120 -25.83 -4.63 3.57
CA GLY A 120 -25.06 -3.52 4.13
C GLY A 120 -25.06 -2.24 3.30
N GLY A 121 -25.83 -2.18 2.21
CA GLY A 121 -26.10 -0.97 1.45
C GLY A 121 -25.05 -0.62 0.40
N VAL A 122 -25.48 0.11 -0.64
CA VAL A 122 -24.58 0.66 -1.66
C VAL A 122 -24.05 2.02 -1.20
N TRP A 123 -22.74 2.21 -1.28
CA TRP A 123 -22.05 3.44 -1.00
C TRP A 123 -22.48 4.53 -1.98
N SER A 124 -22.83 5.69 -1.44
CA SER A 124 -23.05 6.92 -2.19
C SER A 124 -22.79 8.12 -1.29
N ALA A 125 -22.77 9.33 -1.85
CA ALA A 125 -22.66 10.55 -1.03
C ALA A 125 -23.81 10.67 0.02
N ALA A 126 -24.98 10.12 -0.29
CA ALA A 126 -26.13 10.08 0.62
C ALA A 126 -26.10 8.87 1.59
N ASN A 127 -25.32 7.84 1.28
CA ASN A 127 -25.11 6.66 2.11
C ASN A 127 -23.60 6.35 2.24
N PRO A 128 -22.84 7.14 3.01
CA PRO A 128 -21.40 6.98 3.14
C PRO A 128 -20.99 5.69 3.88
N THR A 129 -21.93 5.06 4.58
CA THR A 129 -21.74 3.82 5.33
C THR A 129 -22.00 2.56 4.51
N GLY A 130 -22.44 2.69 3.25
CA GLY A 130 -22.71 1.56 2.38
C GLY A 130 -21.48 0.66 2.20
N LYS A 131 -21.69 -0.65 2.32
CA LYS A 131 -20.65 -1.67 2.25
C LYS A 131 -20.33 -2.14 0.83
N TRP A 132 -21.12 -1.75 -0.17
CA TRP A 132 -20.89 -2.13 -1.57
C TRP A 132 -20.67 -0.91 -2.46
N SER A 133 -19.73 -0.97 -3.39
CA SER A 133 -19.46 0.11 -4.35
C SER A 133 -19.63 -0.40 -5.77
N ASN A 134 -20.44 0.30 -6.57
CA ASN A 134 -20.59 0.01 -7.99
C ASN A 134 -19.37 0.54 -8.76
N ILE A 135 -18.65 -0.36 -9.42
CA ILE A 135 -17.39 -0.08 -10.11
C ILE A 135 -17.65 0.64 -11.45
N GLY A 136 -18.79 0.37 -12.10
CA GLY A 136 -19.19 1.04 -13.33
C GLY A 136 -19.73 2.46 -13.10
N ASP A 137 -20.46 2.68 -12.00
CA ASP A 137 -20.98 4.00 -11.62
C ASP A 137 -19.84 4.99 -11.32
N ALA A 138 -18.74 4.53 -10.70
CA ALA A 138 -17.58 5.38 -10.44
C ALA A 138 -16.96 5.93 -11.74
N ALA A 139 -16.82 5.10 -12.77
CA ALA A 139 -16.35 5.53 -14.08
C ALA A 139 -17.35 6.45 -14.78
N LEU A 140 -18.65 6.14 -14.72
CA LEU A 140 -19.69 6.99 -15.31
C LEU A 140 -19.78 8.36 -14.62
N ARG A 141 -19.68 8.45 -13.29
CA ARG A 141 -19.65 9.72 -12.56
C ARG A 141 -18.41 10.53 -12.86
N SER A 142 -17.25 9.88 -12.94
CA SER A 142 -16.01 10.53 -13.36
C SER A 142 -16.16 11.14 -14.75
N ASN A 143 -16.76 10.39 -15.68
CA ASN A 143 -16.98 10.87 -17.04
C ASN A 143 -18.03 12.00 -17.08
N LEU A 144 -19.15 11.90 -16.34
CA LEU A 144 -20.18 12.95 -16.29
C LEU A 144 -19.69 14.24 -15.61
N GLY A 145 -18.76 14.16 -14.66
CA GLY A 145 -18.17 15.32 -13.99
C GLY A 145 -16.95 15.91 -14.68
N SER A 146 -16.48 15.30 -15.79
CA SER A 146 -15.30 15.72 -16.52
C SER A 146 -15.63 16.79 -17.58
N GLY A 147 -14.70 17.71 -17.80
CA GLY A 147 -14.75 18.70 -18.89
C GLY A 147 -13.94 18.29 -20.12
N GLU A 148 -13.45 17.05 -20.17
CA GLU A 148 -12.72 16.52 -21.33
C GLU A 148 -13.66 16.31 -22.53
N GLU A 149 -13.10 16.39 -23.74
CA GLU A 149 -13.85 16.23 -24.99
C GLU A 149 -14.46 14.81 -25.10
N GLY A 150 -15.75 14.72 -25.41
CA GLY A 150 -16.47 13.45 -25.57
C GLY A 150 -17.00 12.83 -24.26
N VAL A 151 -16.80 13.48 -23.12
CA VAL A 151 -17.43 13.14 -21.84
C VAL A 151 -18.27 14.34 -21.32
N GLY A 152 -18.73 14.32 -20.07
CA GLY A 152 -19.53 15.41 -19.51
C GLY A 152 -20.91 15.56 -20.16
N ASP A 153 -21.21 16.76 -20.64
CA ASP A 153 -22.47 17.08 -21.33
C ASP A 153 -22.63 16.33 -22.65
N ALA A 154 -21.54 15.91 -23.29
CA ALA A 154 -21.56 15.09 -24.51
C ALA A 154 -22.18 13.69 -24.29
N LEU A 155 -22.26 13.21 -23.05
CA LEU A 155 -22.91 11.95 -22.69
C LEU A 155 -24.44 12.08 -22.55
N LEU A 156 -24.96 13.31 -22.55
CA LEU A 156 -26.38 13.59 -22.37
C LEU A 156 -27.03 13.88 -23.73
N ALA A 157 -27.85 12.94 -24.21
CA ALA A 157 -28.73 13.23 -25.35
C ALA A 157 -29.84 14.16 -24.89
N VAL A 158 -29.98 15.33 -25.51
CA VAL A 158 -31.06 16.26 -25.17
C VAL A 158 -31.89 16.64 -26.42
N LYS A 159 -33.19 16.89 -26.20
CA LYS A 159 -34.17 17.03 -27.28
C LYS A 159 -34.04 18.41 -27.92
N GLN A 160 -33.85 18.44 -29.24
CA GLN A 160 -33.72 19.67 -30.02
C GLN A 160 -35.08 20.36 -30.26
N PRO A 161 -35.11 21.71 -30.43
CA PRO A 161 -33.96 22.62 -30.42
C PRO A 161 -33.57 23.13 -29.02
N TYR A 162 -32.28 23.38 -28.80
CA TYR A 162 -31.76 24.03 -27.60
C TYR A 162 -31.95 25.55 -27.68
N THR A 163 -32.73 26.13 -26.78
CA THR A 163 -32.82 27.59 -26.62
C THR A 163 -31.81 28.10 -25.61
N GLY A 164 -30.79 28.84 -26.09
CA GLY A 164 -29.92 29.70 -25.27
C GLY A 164 -28.59 29.10 -24.83
N ALA A 165 -27.69 28.81 -25.79
CA ALA A 165 -26.26 28.65 -25.50
C ALA A 165 -25.60 30.02 -25.25
#